data_AF-A0A9W8XW96-F1
#
_entry.id   AF-A0A9W8XW96-F1
#
_cell.length_a   1.000
_cell.length_b   1.000
_cell.length_c   1.000
_cell.angle_alpha   90.00
_cell.angle_beta   90.00
_cell.angle_gamma   90.00
#
_symmetry.space_group_name_H-M   'P 1'
#
loop_
_entity.id
_entity.type
_entity.pdbx_description
1 polymer ?
#
loop_
_entity_poly.entity_id
_entity_poly.type
_entity_poly.pdbx_seq_one_letter_code
_entity_poly.pdbx_strand_id
1 'polypeptide(L)'
;MPSSPSGLKLTTGDPALCALAGCNKTAEVLCRRCMSTPAIGTAVPLLAEIAYCSEGHLEQDAAQHEEMCTCRRWLRYVGRLGELHYLLFSIDCKEKSFQALHYANSSKDGTALDIVYGDMQPWEPFCSFDVDKDVELCALYNKHCDYAMALGAGLMAYLNMNNEMRVKERHSLVDSRKIVRICYGSGEAQNNENMRLSVFFLAPPFFAPRADPFTEDGIILDPSGMQFYFKETIDTALEYQSKKGRHAEDDQSRYHEPLGCAFKRHRDQLQKASGPVLDILLNTEARIRASWNIMYNELHLFGGAEGIDNSDDGQWEEFKERIIRLLMNAHRGIRTEIDLINTIDGLQQDKIHEMKRKLVVRENGEGYERMVALLDDIGM
;
A
#
# COMPACT_ATOMS: atom_id res chain seq x y z
N MET A 1 -36.70 13.09 3.07
CA MET A 1 -35.30 12.82 3.46
C MET A 1 -34.85 11.64 2.62
N PRO A 2 -33.78 11.75 1.82
CA PRO A 2 -33.25 10.60 1.11
C PRO A 2 -32.83 9.55 2.14
N SER A 3 -33.27 8.31 1.95
CA SER A 3 -32.88 7.17 2.76
C SER A 3 -31.37 7.01 2.68
N SER A 4 -30.69 6.86 3.82
CA SER A 4 -29.26 6.56 3.83
C SER A 4 -28.99 5.29 3.02
N PRO A 5 -27.97 5.30 2.16
CA PRO A 5 -27.65 4.17 1.30
C PRO A 5 -27.35 2.92 2.12
N SER A 6 -27.85 1.76 1.70
CA SER A 6 -27.88 0.53 2.50
C SER A 6 -26.56 -0.27 2.51
N GLY A 7 -25.51 0.23 1.83
CA GLY A 7 -24.17 -0.36 1.75
C GLY A 7 -23.52 -0.15 0.36
N LEU A 8 -22.26 -0.55 0.18
CA LEU A 8 -21.59 -0.55 -1.13
C LEU A 8 -22.29 -1.53 -2.08
N LYS A 9 -23.20 -1.04 -2.93
CA LYS A 9 -23.84 -1.87 -3.96
C LYS A 9 -22.98 -1.91 -5.21
N LEU A 10 -22.28 -3.03 -5.40
CA LEU A 10 -21.31 -3.24 -6.48
C LEU A 10 -21.94 -3.78 -7.78
N THR A 11 -23.09 -4.46 -7.69
CA THR A 11 -23.71 -5.13 -8.84
C THR A 11 -25.19 -4.79 -9.01
N THR A 12 -25.59 -4.63 -10.27
CA THR A 12 -26.98 -4.63 -10.73
C THR A 12 -27.21 -5.90 -11.54
N GLY A 13 -27.20 -7.07 -10.90
CA GLY A 13 -27.50 -8.32 -11.59
C GLY A 13 -26.64 -8.58 -12.85
N ASP A 14 -27.26 -9.16 -13.87
CA ASP A 14 -26.63 -9.47 -15.17
C ASP A 14 -26.36 -8.16 -15.96
N PRO A 15 -25.10 -7.86 -16.32
CA PRO A 15 -24.76 -6.64 -17.06
C PRO A 15 -25.33 -6.57 -18.48
N ALA A 16 -25.85 -7.67 -19.01
CA ALA A 16 -26.56 -7.67 -20.29
C ALA A 16 -28.00 -7.12 -20.18
N LEU A 17 -28.53 -6.95 -18.97
CA LEU A 17 -29.91 -6.53 -18.72
C LEU A 17 -30.01 -5.08 -18.23
N CYS A 18 -31.18 -4.49 -18.45
CA CYS A 18 -31.51 -3.16 -17.96
C CYS A 18 -31.43 -3.10 -16.42
N ALA A 19 -30.70 -2.14 -15.88
CA ALA A 19 -30.52 -1.97 -14.44
C ALA A 19 -31.79 -1.53 -13.67
N LEU A 20 -32.78 -0.94 -14.36
CA LEU A 20 -34.07 -0.56 -13.77
C LEU A 20 -34.78 -1.81 -13.21
N ALA A 21 -35.09 -1.78 -11.92
CA ALA A 21 -35.72 -2.89 -11.22
C ALA A 21 -37.01 -3.39 -11.91
N GLY A 22 -37.07 -4.69 -12.20
CA GLY A 22 -38.20 -5.32 -12.87
C GLY A 22 -38.18 -5.24 -14.40
N CYS A 23 -37.16 -4.62 -15.01
CA CYS A 23 -36.97 -4.63 -16.45
C CYS A 23 -36.03 -5.76 -16.89
N ASN A 24 -36.51 -6.67 -17.73
CA ASN A 24 -35.72 -7.79 -18.26
C ASN A 24 -35.28 -7.59 -19.72
N LYS A 25 -35.27 -6.33 -20.20
CA LYS A 25 -34.84 -6.01 -21.55
C LYS A 25 -33.32 -5.93 -21.61
N THR A 26 -32.75 -6.25 -22.77
CA THR A 26 -31.33 -6.06 -23.05
C THR A 26 -30.95 -4.58 -22.90
N ALA A 27 -29.80 -4.32 -22.31
CA ALA A 27 -29.32 -2.96 -22.18
C ALA A 27 -28.64 -2.47 -23.48
N GLU A 28 -28.90 -1.20 -23.81
CA GLU A 28 -28.42 -0.54 -25.05
C GLU A 28 -27.79 0.83 -24.77
N VAL A 29 -28.23 1.48 -23.69
CA VAL A 29 -27.80 2.81 -23.25
C VAL A 29 -26.94 2.64 -22.01
N LEU A 30 -25.67 2.96 -22.12
CA LEU A 30 -24.76 2.97 -20.99
C LEU A 30 -24.81 4.33 -20.30
N CYS A 31 -24.77 4.35 -18.98
CA CYS A 31 -24.63 5.62 -18.27
C CYS A 31 -23.24 6.21 -18.55
N ARG A 32 -23.18 7.39 -19.17
CA ARG A 32 -21.93 8.09 -19.46
C ARG A 32 -21.10 8.42 -18.22
N ARG A 33 -21.74 8.65 -17.06
CA ARG A 33 -21.04 8.88 -15.78
C ARG A 33 -20.40 7.59 -15.24
N CYS A 34 -20.96 6.44 -15.57
CA CYS A 34 -20.48 5.13 -15.16
C CYS A 34 -19.62 4.42 -16.24
N MET A 35 -19.72 4.78 -17.53
CA MET A 35 -18.87 4.30 -18.65
C MET A 35 -17.42 4.75 -18.58
N SER A 36 -17.14 5.85 -17.88
CA SER A 36 -15.74 6.22 -17.60
C SER A 36 -15.06 5.24 -16.61
N THR A 37 -15.82 4.23 -16.14
CA THR A 37 -15.68 3.03 -15.28
C THR A 37 -14.77 1.83 -15.58
N PRO A 38 -13.43 1.81 -15.41
CA PRO A 38 -12.68 0.58 -15.65
C PRO A 38 -12.92 -0.42 -14.51
N ALA A 39 -12.93 -1.70 -14.85
CA ALA A 39 -12.95 -2.78 -13.87
C ALA A 39 -11.63 -2.76 -13.08
N ILE A 40 -11.71 -2.76 -11.75
CA ILE A 40 -10.55 -3.00 -10.88
C ILE A 40 -9.93 -4.32 -11.33
N GLY A 41 -8.60 -4.36 -11.48
CA GLY A 41 -7.82 -5.52 -11.95
C GLY A 41 -7.88 -6.77 -11.05
N THR A 42 -8.93 -6.95 -10.26
CA THR A 42 -9.32 -8.23 -9.68
C THR A 42 -9.74 -9.19 -10.80
N ALA A 43 -9.44 -10.48 -10.65
CA ALA A 43 -9.87 -11.51 -11.61
C ALA A 43 -11.39 -11.64 -11.75
N VAL A 44 -12.15 -10.89 -10.95
CA VAL A 44 -13.59 -10.70 -11.04
C VAL A 44 -13.84 -9.28 -11.58
N PRO A 45 -14.61 -9.10 -12.67
CA PRO A 45 -15.06 -7.79 -13.10
C PRO A 45 -16.08 -7.28 -12.06
N LEU A 46 -15.59 -6.71 -10.96
CA LEU A 46 -16.41 -6.27 -9.83
C LEU A 46 -17.40 -5.16 -10.20
N LEU A 47 -17.26 -4.54 -11.38
CA LEU A 47 -18.00 -3.36 -11.79
C LEU A 47 -18.39 -3.40 -13.28
N ALA A 48 -19.16 -4.39 -13.72
CA ALA A 48 -19.73 -4.34 -15.07
C ALA A 48 -20.58 -3.06 -15.22
N GLU A 49 -20.46 -2.34 -16.35
CA GLU A 49 -21.08 -1.03 -16.58
C GLU A 49 -22.60 -1.05 -16.32
N ILE A 50 -23.15 0.02 -15.73
CA ILE A 50 -24.61 0.12 -15.57
C ILE A 50 -25.20 0.50 -16.91
N ALA A 51 -26.08 -0.37 -17.39
CA ALA A 51 -26.68 -0.27 -18.70
C ALA A 51 -28.22 -0.29 -18.57
N TYR A 52 -28.89 0.49 -19.40
CA TYR A 52 -30.34 0.61 -19.47
C TYR A 52 -30.82 0.28 -20.88
N CYS A 53 -32.04 -0.21 -21.05
CA CYS A 53 -32.58 -0.46 -22.39
C CYS A 53 -33.02 0.83 -23.12
N SER A 54 -33.08 1.97 -22.43
CA SER A 54 -33.43 3.28 -23.00
C SER A 54 -33.05 4.44 -22.06
N GLU A 55 -32.91 5.65 -22.61
CA GLU A 55 -32.72 6.89 -21.84
C GLU A 55 -33.87 7.12 -20.84
N GLY A 56 -35.11 6.78 -21.19
CA GLY A 56 -36.26 6.93 -20.28
C GLY A 56 -36.17 6.03 -19.03
N HIS A 57 -35.56 4.84 -19.13
CA HIS A 57 -35.32 4.00 -17.96
C HIS A 57 -34.16 4.51 -17.09
N LEU A 58 -33.14 5.13 -17.71
CA LEU A 58 -32.08 5.83 -16.98
C LEU A 58 -32.64 7.03 -16.20
N GLU A 59 -33.49 7.84 -16.82
CA GLU A 59 -34.17 8.96 -16.17
C GLU A 59 -35.09 8.50 -15.03
N GLN A 60 -35.82 7.40 -15.24
CA GLN A 60 -36.69 6.82 -14.22
C GLN A 60 -35.90 6.29 -13.00
N ASP A 61 -34.69 5.78 -13.22
CA ASP A 61 -33.82 5.24 -12.17
C ASP A 61 -32.84 6.28 -11.60
N ALA A 62 -32.90 7.54 -12.07
CA ALA A 62 -31.84 8.52 -11.88
C ALA A 62 -31.37 8.69 -10.42
N ALA A 63 -32.30 8.66 -9.44
CA ALA A 63 -31.97 8.81 -8.03
C ALA A 63 -31.21 7.59 -7.45
N GLN A 64 -31.62 6.36 -7.76
CA GLN A 64 -30.91 5.15 -7.32
C GLN A 64 -29.60 4.98 -8.09
N HIS A 65 -29.62 5.38 -9.36
CA HIS A 65 -28.47 5.39 -10.24
C HIS A 65 -27.37 6.36 -9.78
N GLU A 66 -27.74 7.55 -9.29
CA GLU A 66 -26.81 8.55 -8.77
C GLU A 66 -26.00 8.04 -7.57
N GLU A 67 -26.67 7.37 -6.62
CA GLU A 67 -26.02 6.71 -5.49
C GLU A 67 -25.01 5.66 -5.97
N MET A 68 -25.40 4.85 -6.96
CA MET A 68 -24.55 3.79 -7.49
C MET A 68 -23.35 4.33 -8.27
N CYS A 69 -23.53 5.34 -9.13
CA CYS A 69 -22.39 5.96 -9.81
C CYS A 69 -21.46 6.66 -8.82
N THR A 70 -21.96 7.23 -7.72
CA THR A 70 -21.11 7.78 -6.64
C THR A 70 -20.24 6.70 -6.00
N CYS A 71 -20.84 5.56 -5.63
CA CYS A 71 -20.09 4.42 -5.07
C CYS A 71 -19.03 3.90 -6.04
N ARG A 72 -19.37 3.75 -7.32
CA ARG A 72 -18.47 3.24 -8.36
C ARG A 72 -17.30 4.17 -8.64
N ARG A 73 -17.55 5.47 -8.70
CA ARG A 73 -16.52 6.50 -8.87
C ARG A 73 -15.53 6.46 -7.70
N TRP A 74 -16.05 6.40 -6.47
CA TRP A 74 -15.22 6.27 -5.27
C TRP A 74 -14.36 5.00 -5.29
N LEU A 75 -14.91 3.86 -5.71
CA LEU A 75 -14.16 2.60 -5.81
C LEU A 75 -13.04 2.65 -6.86
N ARG A 76 -13.28 3.30 -8.01
CA ARG A 76 -12.22 3.49 -9.02
C ARG A 76 -11.08 4.31 -8.45
N TYR A 77 -11.44 5.44 -7.85
CA TYR A 77 -10.49 6.32 -7.23
C TYR A 77 -9.65 5.57 -6.18
N VAL A 78 -10.30 4.85 -5.26
CA VAL A 78 -9.60 4.02 -4.26
C VAL A 78 -8.79 2.87 -4.89
N GLY A 79 -9.29 2.25 -5.95
CA GLY A 79 -8.55 1.23 -6.70
C GLY A 79 -7.23 1.77 -7.27
N ARG A 80 -7.30 2.96 -7.91
CA ARG A 80 -6.13 3.69 -8.42
C ARG A 80 -5.16 4.09 -7.29
N LEU A 81 -5.67 4.50 -6.13
CA LEU A 81 -4.85 4.74 -4.94
C LEU A 81 -4.12 3.47 -4.49
N GLY A 82 -4.82 2.33 -4.46
CA GLY A 82 -4.24 1.05 -4.12
C GLY A 82 -3.16 0.60 -5.11
N GLU A 83 -3.35 0.84 -6.40
CA GLU A 83 -2.32 0.61 -7.42
C GLU A 83 -1.07 1.45 -7.16
N LEU A 84 -1.21 2.75 -6.86
CA LEU A 84 -0.07 3.61 -6.53
C LEU A 84 0.63 3.18 -5.24
N HIS A 85 -0.13 2.81 -4.21
CA HIS A 85 0.44 2.34 -2.95
C HIS A 85 1.22 1.03 -3.14
N TYR A 86 0.66 0.10 -3.91
CA TYR A 86 1.34 -1.14 -4.29
C TYR A 86 2.58 -0.89 -5.17
N LEU A 87 2.49 0.03 -6.12
CA LEU A 87 3.61 0.43 -6.98
C LEU A 87 4.76 0.99 -6.13
N LEU A 88 4.48 1.93 -5.23
CA LEU A 88 5.46 2.49 -4.29
C LEU A 88 6.18 1.40 -3.52
N PHE A 89 5.41 0.51 -2.92
CA PHE A 89 5.94 -0.59 -2.12
C PHE A 89 6.77 -1.57 -2.94
N SER A 90 6.26 -1.99 -4.10
CA SER A 90 6.91 -3.00 -4.94
C SER A 90 8.20 -2.51 -5.59
N ILE A 91 8.26 -1.24 -6.02
CA ILE A 91 9.49 -0.64 -6.54
C ILE A 91 10.51 -0.52 -5.43
N ASP A 92 10.10 -0.02 -4.27
CA ASP A 92 11.04 0.10 -3.16
C ASP A 92 11.60 -1.27 -2.78
N CYS A 93 10.76 -2.30 -2.64
CA CYS A 93 11.21 -3.64 -2.31
C CYS A 93 12.18 -4.21 -3.36
N LYS A 94 11.94 -3.96 -4.66
CA LYS A 94 12.85 -4.37 -5.74
C LYS A 94 14.22 -3.70 -5.66
N GLU A 95 14.25 -2.43 -5.27
CA GLU A 95 15.47 -1.63 -5.25
C GLU A 95 16.09 -1.54 -3.85
N LYS A 96 15.48 -2.11 -2.81
CA LYS A 96 15.97 -2.05 -1.43
C LYS A 96 17.22 -2.92 -1.30
N SER A 97 18.27 -2.31 -0.76
CA SER A 97 19.42 -3.03 -0.25
C SER A 97 19.00 -3.72 1.05
N PHE A 98 18.79 -5.02 1.04
CA PHE A 98 19.26 -5.78 2.19
C PHE A 98 20.50 -6.56 1.78
N GLN A 99 21.30 -6.89 2.78
CA GLN A 99 22.27 -7.97 2.71
C GLN A 99 21.65 -9.14 1.91
N ALA A 100 22.43 -9.78 1.05
CA ALA A 100 21.90 -10.91 0.29
C ALA A 100 21.39 -11.96 1.27
N LEU A 101 20.27 -12.58 0.92
CA LEU A 101 19.94 -13.86 1.51
C LEU A 101 21.00 -14.86 1.04
N HIS A 102 21.90 -15.29 1.92
CA HIS A 102 22.89 -16.31 1.56
C HIS A 102 22.32 -17.71 1.70
N TYR A 103 21.41 -17.92 2.67
CA TYR A 103 20.84 -19.23 2.91
C TYR A 103 19.56 -19.14 3.76
N ALA A 104 18.54 -19.90 3.37
CA ALA A 104 17.31 -20.06 4.14
C ALA A 104 17.10 -21.54 4.47
N ASN A 105 16.97 -21.86 5.75
CA ASN A 105 16.67 -23.22 6.20
C ASN A 105 15.31 -23.26 6.88
N SER A 106 14.44 -24.14 6.40
CA SER A 106 13.21 -24.47 7.12
C SER A 106 13.48 -25.57 8.14
N SER A 107 12.88 -25.47 9.32
CA SER A 107 12.87 -26.55 10.29
C SER A 107 12.13 -27.76 9.71
N LYS A 108 12.47 -28.97 10.18
CA LYS A 108 11.90 -30.24 9.67
C LYS A 108 10.38 -30.34 9.84
N ASP A 109 9.82 -29.60 10.77
CA ASP A 109 8.39 -29.48 11.05
C ASP A 109 7.72 -28.29 10.32
N GLY A 110 8.50 -27.48 9.59
CA GLY A 110 8.01 -26.34 8.80
C GLY A 110 7.58 -25.12 9.62
N THR A 111 7.88 -25.11 10.93
CA THR A 111 7.45 -24.08 11.89
C THR A 111 8.44 -22.93 12.07
N ALA A 112 9.70 -23.09 11.65
CA ALA A 112 10.72 -22.05 11.72
C ALA A 112 11.49 -21.91 10.42
N LEU A 113 11.85 -20.67 10.07
CA LEU A 113 12.68 -20.32 8.93
C LEU A 113 13.91 -19.53 9.42
N ASP A 114 15.09 -20.13 9.31
CA ASP A 114 16.36 -19.49 9.61
C ASP A 114 16.83 -18.75 8.36
N ILE A 115 16.88 -17.42 8.42
CA ILE A 115 17.30 -16.53 7.34
C ILE A 115 18.69 -15.99 7.67
N VAL A 116 19.68 -16.37 6.86
CA VAL A 116 21.05 -15.88 7.01
C VAL A 116 21.31 -14.76 6.01
N TYR A 117 21.56 -13.57 6.53
CA TYR A 117 22.05 -12.42 5.78
C TYR A 117 23.56 -12.33 5.90
N GLY A 118 24.23 -12.04 4.79
CA GLY A 118 25.68 -11.91 4.73
C GLY A 118 26.10 -10.63 4.03
N ASP A 119 27.35 -10.24 4.27
CA ASP A 119 27.92 -9.03 3.68
C ASP A 119 28.20 -9.27 2.20
N MET A 120 27.48 -8.54 1.35
CA MET A 120 27.63 -8.66 -0.10
C MET A 120 28.67 -7.68 -0.65
N GLN A 121 29.33 -8.12 -1.72
CA GLN A 121 30.00 -7.22 -2.64
C GLN A 121 28.95 -6.55 -3.57
N PRO A 122 29.14 -5.29 -3.98
CA PRO A 122 28.09 -4.39 -4.51
C PRO A 122 27.50 -4.76 -5.88
N TRP A 123 27.85 -5.90 -6.49
CA TRP A 123 27.48 -6.26 -7.87
C TRP A 123 26.44 -7.38 -8.00
N GLU A 124 26.03 -8.04 -6.91
CA GLU A 124 25.03 -9.11 -6.98
C GLU A 124 23.60 -8.58 -6.66
N PRO A 125 22.60 -8.87 -7.52
CA PRO A 125 21.21 -8.51 -7.23
C PRO A 125 20.71 -9.18 -5.95
N PHE A 126 19.87 -8.44 -5.21
CA PHE A 126 19.26 -8.83 -3.94
C PHE A 126 18.38 -10.10 -4.00
N CYS A 127 18.11 -10.61 -5.20
CA CYS A 127 17.37 -11.84 -5.46
C CYS A 127 18.18 -12.67 -6.47
N SER A 128 18.94 -13.67 -6.00
CA SER A 128 19.52 -14.64 -6.92
C SER A 128 18.38 -15.49 -7.52
N PHE A 129 18.54 -15.95 -8.76
CA PHE A 129 17.52 -16.75 -9.45
C PHE A 129 17.20 -18.09 -8.75
N ASP A 130 18.02 -18.48 -7.78
CA ASP A 130 17.94 -19.76 -7.08
C ASP A 130 17.16 -19.65 -5.75
N VAL A 131 16.78 -18.43 -5.33
CA VAL A 131 15.96 -18.23 -4.13
C VAL A 131 14.50 -18.49 -4.45
N ASP A 132 13.89 -19.37 -3.66
CA ASP A 132 12.46 -19.61 -3.73
C ASP A 132 11.67 -18.32 -3.46
N LYS A 133 10.71 -18.01 -4.33
CA LYS A 133 9.92 -16.77 -4.27
C LYS A 133 9.17 -16.60 -2.94
N ASP A 134 8.78 -17.69 -2.30
CA ASP A 134 8.10 -17.63 -1.00
C ASP A 134 9.06 -17.24 0.12
N VAL A 135 10.32 -17.67 0.01
CA VAL A 135 11.41 -17.29 0.93
C VAL A 135 11.84 -15.85 0.71
N GLU A 136 11.92 -15.40 -0.54
CA GLU A 136 12.16 -13.99 -0.90
C GLU A 136 11.08 -13.08 -0.29
N LEU A 137 9.81 -13.45 -0.46
CA LEU A 137 8.66 -12.73 0.10
C LEU A 137 8.64 -12.75 1.64
N CYS A 138 9.08 -13.85 2.27
CA CYS A 138 9.23 -13.97 3.72
C CYS A 138 10.44 -13.19 4.28
N ALA A 139 11.55 -13.06 3.53
CA ALA A 139 12.69 -12.22 3.92
C ALA A 139 12.31 -10.74 3.94
N LEU A 140 11.43 -10.33 3.01
CA LEU A 140 10.82 -9.01 2.99
C LEU A 140 9.83 -8.79 4.15
N TYR A 141 9.53 -9.76 5.00
CA TYR A 141 8.50 -9.66 6.06
C TYR A 141 8.93 -8.80 7.27
N ASN A 142 10.22 -8.76 7.59
CA ASN A 142 10.65 -8.47 8.96
C ASN A 142 10.38 -7.06 9.52
N LYS A 143 10.13 -6.06 8.66
CA LYS A 143 9.64 -4.70 9.05
C LYS A 143 8.80 -4.01 7.96
N HIS A 144 8.34 -4.75 6.95
CA HIS A 144 7.80 -4.13 5.75
C HIS A 144 6.35 -3.69 5.85
N CYS A 145 5.53 -4.26 6.73
CA CYS A 145 4.14 -3.81 6.84
C CYS A 145 4.08 -2.38 7.37
N ASP A 146 4.74 -2.09 8.51
CA ASP A 146 4.81 -0.73 9.05
C ASP A 146 5.55 0.22 8.12
N TYR A 147 6.59 -0.26 7.45
CA TYR A 147 7.28 0.53 6.46
C TYR A 147 6.40 0.85 5.24
N ALA A 148 5.60 -0.10 4.75
CA ALA A 148 4.67 0.12 3.64
C ALA A 148 3.59 1.14 4.03
N MET A 149 3.15 1.11 5.28
CA MET A 149 2.28 2.13 5.84
C MET A 149 2.99 3.49 5.89
N ALA A 150 4.22 3.54 6.42
CA ALA A 150 4.99 4.78 6.44
C ALA A 150 5.26 5.34 5.03
N LEU A 151 5.55 4.48 4.06
CA LEU A 151 5.78 4.86 2.66
C LEU A 151 4.51 5.39 1.99
N GLY A 152 3.36 4.76 2.27
CA GLY A 152 2.06 5.16 1.71
C GLY A 152 1.36 6.30 2.45
N ALA A 153 1.76 6.63 3.69
CA ALA A 153 1.04 7.59 4.52
C ALA A 153 0.94 8.98 3.87
N GLY A 154 2.04 9.49 3.31
CA GLY A 154 2.06 10.79 2.62
C GLY A 154 1.17 10.81 1.37
N LEU A 155 1.13 9.71 0.61
CA LEU A 155 0.23 9.53 -0.52
C LEU A 155 -1.24 9.60 -0.07
N MET A 156 -1.60 8.84 0.98
CA MET A 156 -2.96 8.82 1.51
C MET A 156 -3.38 10.19 2.06
N ALA A 157 -2.48 10.88 2.76
CA ALA A 157 -2.73 12.22 3.30
C ALA A 157 -2.96 13.25 2.19
N TYR A 158 -2.10 13.26 1.16
CA TYR A 158 -2.23 14.16 0.03
C TYR A 158 -3.52 13.94 -0.74
N LEU A 159 -3.84 12.69 -1.08
CA LEU A 159 -5.04 12.38 -1.85
C LEU A 159 -6.32 12.54 -1.02
N ASN A 160 -6.24 12.45 0.31
CA ASN A 160 -7.37 12.70 1.19
C ASN A 160 -7.49 14.15 1.71
N MET A 161 -6.79 15.14 1.13
CA MET A 161 -6.82 16.52 1.63
C MET A 161 -8.23 17.14 1.68
N ASN A 162 -9.15 16.67 0.83
CA ASN A 162 -10.54 17.13 0.75
C ASN A 162 -11.52 16.25 1.58
N ASN A 163 -11.01 15.33 2.40
CA ASN A 163 -11.82 14.36 3.17
C ASN A 163 -12.73 13.48 2.29
N GLU A 164 -12.24 13.09 1.12
CA GLU A 164 -12.94 12.20 0.18
C GLU A 164 -13.01 10.76 0.67
N MET A 165 -12.27 10.42 1.74
CA MET A 165 -12.31 9.13 2.41
C MET A 165 -11.98 9.25 3.90
N ARG A 166 -12.46 8.28 4.66
CA ARG A 166 -12.06 8.04 6.04
C ARG A 166 -10.95 6.99 6.01
N VAL A 167 -9.75 7.41 6.38
CA VAL A 167 -8.55 6.56 6.37
C VAL A 167 -8.19 6.14 7.79
N LYS A 168 -7.88 4.87 7.98
CA LYS A 168 -7.34 4.35 9.25
C LYS A 168 -6.15 3.44 8.97
N GLU A 169 -5.12 3.50 9.81
CA GLU A 169 -4.11 2.44 9.86
C GLU A 169 -4.66 1.33 10.75
N ARG A 170 -4.71 0.11 10.21
CA ARG A 170 -5.16 -1.06 10.96
C ARG A 170 -3.97 -1.96 11.22
N HIS A 171 -3.85 -2.37 12.47
CA HIS A 171 -2.82 -3.26 12.93
C HIS A 171 -3.43 -4.56 13.43
N SER A 172 -2.77 -5.67 13.13
CA SER A 172 -3.07 -6.98 13.68
C SER A 172 -1.77 -7.63 14.11
N LEU A 173 -1.69 -8.05 15.36
CA LEU A 173 -0.66 -9.00 15.76
C LEU A 173 -0.97 -10.31 15.05
N VAL A 174 0.01 -10.81 14.31
CA VAL A 174 -0.11 -12.06 13.59
C VAL A 174 0.72 -13.06 14.35
N ASP A 175 0.06 -14.09 14.88
CA ASP A 175 0.77 -15.28 15.31
C ASP A 175 1.31 -15.96 14.04
N SER A 176 2.62 -15.80 13.83
CA SER A 176 3.27 -16.32 12.65
C SER A 176 3.30 -17.84 12.74
N ARG A 177 2.62 -18.54 11.83
CA ARG A 177 2.78 -20.01 11.70
C ARG A 177 4.22 -20.43 11.46
N LYS A 178 5.06 -19.50 10.97
CA LYS A 178 6.49 -19.66 10.76
C LYS A 178 7.24 -18.60 11.56
N ILE A 179 8.05 -19.02 12.53
CA ILE A 179 8.96 -18.14 13.25
C ILE A 179 10.16 -17.83 12.35
N VAL A 180 10.36 -16.56 12.01
CA VAL A 180 11.55 -16.14 11.27
C VAL A 180 12.66 -15.83 12.26
N ARG A 181 13.80 -16.51 12.12
CA ARG A 181 15.02 -16.25 12.88
C ARG A 181 16.04 -15.62 11.96
N ILE A 182 16.45 -14.40 12.29
CA ILE A 182 17.42 -13.66 11.48
C ILE A 182 18.80 -13.89 12.06
N CYS A 183 19.70 -14.46 11.27
CA CYS A 183 21.11 -14.59 11.60
C CYS A 183 21.91 -13.58 10.77
N TYR A 184 22.57 -12.66 11.45
CA TYR A 184 23.62 -11.84 10.85
C TYR A 184 24.94 -12.62 10.86
N GLY A 185 25.94 -12.22 10.06
CA GLY A 185 27.24 -12.93 9.93
C GLY A 185 27.99 -13.24 11.25
N SER A 186 27.55 -12.68 12.38
CA SER A 186 27.98 -13.01 13.74
C SER A 186 27.44 -14.34 14.29
N GLY A 187 26.44 -14.95 13.65
CA GLY A 187 25.78 -16.19 14.08
C GLY A 187 24.73 -16.01 15.19
N GLU A 188 24.46 -14.77 15.62
CA GLU A 188 23.38 -14.49 16.58
C GLU A 188 22.01 -14.47 15.89
N ALA A 189 21.09 -15.31 16.36
CA ALA A 189 19.72 -15.37 15.89
C ALA A 189 18.84 -14.38 16.67
N GLN A 190 18.18 -13.45 15.98
CA GLN A 190 17.09 -12.66 16.55
C GLN A 190 15.75 -13.33 16.26
N ASN A 191 15.00 -13.65 17.32
CA ASN A 191 13.62 -14.12 17.21
C ASN A 191 12.68 -12.91 17.01
N ASN A 192 11.84 -12.98 15.97
CA ASN A 192 10.81 -11.96 15.74
C ASN A 192 9.44 -12.50 16.18
N GLU A 193 9.22 -12.59 17.51
CA GLU A 193 8.04 -13.26 18.11
C GLU A 193 6.75 -12.43 18.10
N ASN A 194 6.77 -11.17 17.65
CA ASN A 194 5.58 -10.29 17.64
C ASN A 194 5.47 -9.54 16.32
N MET A 195 5.06 -10.25 15.27
CA MET A 195 4.94 -9.66 13.95
C MET A 195 3.60 -8.94 13.80
N ARG A 196 3.67 -7.70 13.34
CA ARG A 196 2.50 -6.85 13.14
C ARG A 196 2.23 -6.71 11.65
N LEU A 197 1.03 -7.11 11.24
CA LEU A 197 0.49 -6.80 9.93
C LEU A 197 -0.28 -5.50 10.00
N SER A 198 0.14 -4.56 9.18
CA SER A 198 -0.39 -3.19 9.12
C SER A 198 -0.94 -2.93 7.73
N VAL A 199 -2.17 -2.41 7.64
CA VAL A 199 -2.88 -2.14 6.37
C VAL A 199 -3.63 -0.82 6.44
N PHE A 200 -3.90 -0.20 5.29
CA PHE A 200 -4.84 0.92 5.24
C PHE A 200 -6.26 0.40 5.10
N PHE A 201 -7.17 0.95 5.88
CA PHE A 201 -8.60 0.81 5.66
C PHE A 201 -9.17 2.14 5.18
N LEU A 202 -9.87 2.11 4.06
CA LEU A 202 -10.48 3.24 3.41
C LEU A 202 -11.99 3.04 3.36
N ALA A 203 -12.76 3.98 3.91
CA ALA A 203 -14.22 4.00 3.81
C ALA A 203 -14.68 5.34 3.21
N PRO A 204 -15.77 5.37 2.44
CA PRO A 204 -16.27 6.62 1.90
C PRO A 204 -16.90 7.48 2.99
N PRO A 205 -16.90 8.81 2.84
CA PRO A 205 -17.45 9.75 3.82
C PRO A 205 -18.99 9.76 3.80
N PHE A 206 -19.61 9.32 2.71
CA PHE A 206 -21.07 9.31 2.54
C PHE A 206 -21.77 8.09 3.18
N PHE A 207 -21.03 7.12 3.73
CA PHE A 207 -21.58 6.11 4.64
C PHE A 207 -21.41 6.52 6.10
N ALA A 208 -22.38 6.15 6.93
CA ALA A 208 -22.29 6.36 8.36
C ALA A 208 -21.14 5.51 8.95
N PRO A 209 -20.33 6.06 9.87
CA PRO A 209 -19.31 5.29 10.57
C PRO A 209 -19.93 4.12 11.34
N ARG A 210 -19.30 2.95 11.20
CA ARG A 210 -19.61 1.78 12.03
C ARG A 210 -18.53 1.57 13.09
N ALA A 211 -18.91 0.92 14.19
CA ALA A 211 -18.01 0.67 15.31
C ALA A 211 -16.89 -0.31 14.94
N ASP A 212 -17.20 -1.37 14.18
CA ASP A 212 -16.21 -2.30 13.64
C ASP A 212 -15.91 -1.95 12.17
N PRO A 213 -14.68 -1.54 11.81
CA PRO A 213 -14.29 -1.25 10.44
C PRO A 213 -14.34 -2.44 9.49
N PHE A 214 -14.32 -3.70 9.97
CA PHE A 214 -14.56 -4.86 9.09
C PHE A 214 -16.04 -5.05 8.75
N THR A 215 -16.93 -4.46 9.56
CA THR A 215 -18.36 -4.37 9.22
C THR A 215 -18.69 -3.12 8.43
N GLU A 216 -17.75 -2.18 8.32
CA GLU A 216 -17.89 -0.96 7.55
C GLU A 216 -17.70 -1.22 6.05
N ASP A 217 -18.55 -0.59 5.24
CA ASP A 217 -18.43 -0.61 3.79
C ASP A 217 -17.15 0.14 3.38
N GLY A 218 -16.11 -0.60 2.99
CA GLY A 218 -14.81 -0.05 2.67
C GLY A 218 -13.83 -1.05 2.05
N ILE A 219 -12.65 -0.54 1.72
CA ILE A 219 -11.58 -1.25 1.03
C ILE A 219 -10.34 -1.30 1.93
N ILE A 220 -9.69 -2.45 1.95
CA ILE A 220 -8.38 -2.66 2.54
C ILE A 220 -7.33 -2.53 1.45
N LEU A 221 -6.31 -1.72 1.70
CA LEU A 221 -5.09 -1.67 0.91
C LEU A 221 -3.97 -2.34 1.71
N ASP A 222 -3.51 -3.47 1.20
CA ASP A 222 -2.41 -4.25 1.76
C ASP A 222 -1.40 -4.55 0.64
N PRO A 223 -0.45 -3.63 0.36
CA PRO A 223 0.57 -3.88 -0.65
C PRO A 223 1.54 -4.99 -0.23
N SER A 224 1.58 -5.33 1.06
CA SER A 224 2.33 -6.46 1.60
C SER A 224 1.56 -7.78 1.49
N GLY A 225 0.32 -7.78 1.02
CA GLY A 225 -0.57 -8.94 1.11
C GLY A 225 -0.02 -10.19 0.40
N MET A 226 0.74 -10.03 -0.68
CA MET A 226 1.40 -11.15 -1.34
C MET A 226 2.46 -11.84 -0.46
N GLN A 227 3.08 -11.13 0.49
CA GLN A 227 3.98 -11.72 1.48
C GLN A 227 3.25 -12.70 2.42
N PHE A 228 1.94 -12.52 2.56
CA PHE A 228 1.05 -13.40 3.33
C PHE A 228 0.28 -14.38 2.44
N TYR A 229 0.71 -14.56 1.18
CA TYR A 229 0.05 -15.41 0.19
C TYR A 229 -1.38 -14.96 -0.17
N PHE A 230 -1.72 -13.69 0.07
CA PHE A 230 -2.93 -13.11 -0.51
C PHE A 230 -2.70 -12.86 -2.00
N LYS A 231 -3.70 -13.19 -2.82
CA LYS A 231 -3.64 -12.98 -4.28
C LYS A 231 -3.81 -11.52 -4.68
N GLU A 232 -4.39 -10.72 -3.80
CA GLU A 232 -4.87 -9.37 -4.08
C GLU A 232 -4.31 -8.42 -3.01
N THR A 233 -3.92 -7.23 -3.45
CA THR A 233 -3.41 -6.15 -2.59
C THR A 233 -4.49 -5.15 -2.20
N ILE A 234 -5.67 -5.30 -2.82
CA ILE A 234 -6.86 -4.47 -2.62
C ILE A 234 -8.02 -5.43 -2.47
N ASP A 235 -8.80 -5.28 -1.41
CA ASP A 235 -9.92 -6.17 -1.15
C ASP A 235 -10.99 -5.48 -0.29
N THR A 236 -12.22 -5.97 -0.32
CA THR A 236 -13.25 -5.50 0.62
C THR A 236 -12.88 -5.92 2.03
N ALA A 237 -13.28 -5.12 3.02
CA ALA A 237 -12.93 -5.39 4.41
C ALA A 237 -13.46 -6.76 4.90
N LEU A 238 -14.66 -7.15 4.47
CA LEU A 238 -15.30 -8.41 4.82
C LEU A 238 -14.55 -9.62 4.21
N GLU A 239 -14.23 -9.58 2.92
CA GLU A 239 -13.50 -10.65 2.25
C GLU A 239 -12.08 -10.76 2.79
N TYR A 240 -11.41 -9.64 2.99
CA TYR A 240 -10.07 -9.58 3.55
C TYR A 240 -10.01 -10.19 4.97
N GLN A 241 -11.02 -9.91 5.81
CA GLN A 241 -11.15 -10.52 7.13
C GLN A 241 -11.32 -12.04 7.05
N SER A 242 -12.15 -12.53 6.11
CA SER A 242 -12.36 -13.96 5.90
C SER A 242 -11.06 -14.68 5.49
N LYS A 243 -10.22 -14.03 4.68
CA LYS A 243 -8.88 -14.53 4.29
C LYS A 243 -7.92 -14.57 5.49
N LYS A 244 -8.09 -13.70 6.48
CA LYS A 244 -7.28 -13.61 7.71
C LYS A 244 -7.76 -14.45 8.91
N GLY A 245 -8.92 -15.09 8.82
CA GLY A 245 -9.67 -15.68 9.95
C GLY A 245 -9.00 -16.80 10.76
N ARG A 246 -7.68 -16.99 10.69
CA ARG A 246 -6.94 -18.02 11.43
C ARG A 246 -5.86 -17.52 12.41
N HIS A 247 -5.62 -16.22 12.54
CA HIS A 247 -4.38 -15.72 13.20
C HIS A 247 -4.56 -14.92 14.49
N ALA A 248 -5.79 -14.73 14.97
CA ALA A 248 -6.02 -14.06 16.24
C ALA A 248 -7.41 -14.39 16.76
N GLU A 249 -7.47 -15.27 17.76
CA GLU A 249 -8.70 -15.61 18.50
C GLU A 249 -9.08 -14.52 19.52
N ASP A 250 -8.15 -13.62 19.87
CA ASP A 250 -8.39 -12.53 20.82
C ASP A 250 -8.54 -11.16 20.14
N ASP A 251 -9.62 -10.47 20.48
CA ASP A 251 -9.97 -9.13 20.00
C ASP A 251 -8.91 -8.07 20.38
N GLN A 252 -8.12 -8.31 21.43
CA GLN A 252 -7.03 -7.42 21.87
C GLN A 252 -5.83 -7.36 20.91
N SER A 253 -5.73 -8.29 19.96
CA SER A 253 -4.65 -8.34 18.97
C SER A 253 -4.85 -7.40 17.78
N ARG A 254 -6.04 -6.79 17.66
CA ARG A 254 -6.42 -5.92 16.54
C ARG A 254 -6.71 -4.53 17.05
N TYR A 255 -6.07 -3.53 16.47
CA TYR A 255 -6.30 -2.14 16.85
C TYR A 255 -6.17 -1.21 15.66
N HIS A 256 -6.69 -0.01 15.84
CA HIS A 256 -6.69 1.06 14.85
C HIS A 256 -5.88 2.22 15.35
N GLU A 257 -5.16 2.85 14.44
CA GLU A 257 -4.44 4.07 14.67
C GLU A 257 -4.80 5.13 13.62
N PRO A 258 -4.67 6.42 13.96
CA PRO A 258 -4.74 7.49 12.98
C PRO A 258 -3.76 7.29 11.82
N LEU A 259 -4.11 7.85 10.66
CA LEU A 259 -3.21 7.95 9.52
C LEU A 259 -1.90 8.65 9.94
N GLY A 260 -0.76 8.06 9.58
CA GLY A 260 0.57 8.59 9.87
C GLY A 260 1.26 7.99 11.09
N CYS A 261 0.60 7.16 11.88
CA CYS A 261 1.20 6.57 13.09
C CYS A 261 2.42 5.70 12.80
N ALA A 262 2.41 4.91 11.72
CA ALA A 262 3.60 4.17 11.29
C ALA A 262 4.78 5.08 10.93
N PHE A 263 4.53 6.18 10.21
CA PHE A 263 5.56 7.17 9.87
C PHE A 263 6.08 7.91 11.10
N LYS A 264 5.19 8.29 12.03
CA LYS A 264 5.57 8.90 13.31
C LYS A 264 6.50 8.00 14.12
N ARG A 265 6.17 6.71 14.25
CA ARG A 265 7.05 5.72 14.89
C ARG A 265 8.39 5.63 14.20
N HIS A 266 8.43 5.65 12.86
CA HIS A 266 9.68 5.66 12.12
C HIS A 266 10.56 6.87 12.51
N ARG A 267 9.98 8.08 12.55
CA ARG A 267 10.68 9.30 12.98
C ARG A 267 11.16 9.21 14.43
N ASP A 268 10.32 8.73 15.34
CA ASP A 268 10.68 8.57 16.75
C ASP A 268 11.81 7.54 16.94
N GLN A 269 11.80 6.46 16.17
CA GLN A 269 12.88 5.46 16.16
C GLN A 269 14.16 6.08 15.60
N LEU A 270 14.09 6.85 14.51
CA LEU A 270 15.24 7.50 13.90
C LEU A 270 15.95 8.46 14.87
N GLN A 271 15.19 9.15 15.74
CA GLN A 271 15.74 10.04 16.77
C GLN A 271 16.45 9.30 17.91
N LYS A 272 15.97 8.10 18.26
CA LYS A 272 16.46 7.31 19.41
C LYS A 272 17.51 6.28 19.03
N ALA A 273 17.61 5.94 17.75
CA ALA A 273 18.47 4.86 17.28
C ALA A 273 19.96 5.21 17.29
N SER A 274 20.77 4.19 17.52
CA SER A 274 22.22 4.23 17.46
C SER A 274 22.77 2.97 16.80
N GLY A 275 24.02 3.02 16.33
CA GLY A 275 24.69 1.87 15.74
C GLY A 275 23.98 1.33 14.48
N PRO A 276 24.02 0.01 14.21
CA PRO A 276 23.48 -0.56 12.97
C PRO A 276 21.98 -0.32 12.74
N VAL A 277 21.19 -0.10 13.81
CA VAL A 277 19.77 0.22 13.68
C VAL A 277 19.56 1.60 13.06
N LEU A 278 20.43 2.57 13.38
CA LEU A 278 20.38 3.92 12.81
C LEU A 278 20.65 3.88 11.30
N ASP A 279 21.57 3.03 10.83
CA ASP A 279 21.83 2.82 9.41
C ASP A 279 20.58 2.40 8.63
N ILE A 280 19.87 1.39 9.15
CA ILE A 280 18.64 0.88 8.52
C ILE A 280 17.58 1.98 8.44
N LEU A 281 17.43 2.76 9.51
CA LEU A 281 16.45 3.83 9.58
C LEU A 281 16.80 5.01 8.66
N LEU A 282 18.08 5.39 8.55
CA LEU A 282 18.52 6.44 7.61
C LEU A 282 18.29 6.03 6.15
N ASN A 283 18.59 4.78 5.80
CA ASN A 283 18.33 4.24 4.45
C ASN A 283 16.82 4.28 4.13
N THR A 284 16.00 3.93 5.12
CA THR A 284 14.53 3.95 5.03
C THR A 284 14.02 5.38 4.84
N GLU A 285 14.50 6.33 5.63
CA GLU A 285 14.10 7.73 5.58
C GLU A 285 14.46 8.38 4.23
N ALA A 286 15.64 8.08 3.67
CA ALA A 286 16.04 8.59 2.35
C ALA A 286 15.06 8.15 1.24
N ARG A 287 14.61 6.88 1.30
CA ARG A 287 13.65 6.32 0.34
C ARG A 287 12.26 6.91 0.50
N ILE A 288 11.79 7.11 1.74
CA ILE A 288 10.50 7.76 2.00
C ILE A 288 10.51 9.17 1.40
N ARG A 289 11.56 9.95 1.68
CA ARG A 289 11.71 11.32 1.17
C ARG A 289 11.72 11.39 -0.35
N ALA A 290 12.56 10.58 -0.99
CA ALA A 290 12.62 10.53 -2.46
C ALA A 290 11.28 10.13 -3.07
N SER A 291 10.62 9.13 -2.50
CA SER A 291 9.30 8.67 -2.98
C SER A 291 8.26 9.77 -2.85
N TRP A 292 8.20 10.45 -1.71
CA TRP A 292 7.21 11.50 -1.45
C TRP A 292 7.44 12.72 -2.33
N ASN A 293 8.69 13.11 -2.57
CA ASN A 293 8.99 14.18 -3.55
C ASN A 293 8.48 13.84 -4.95
N ILE A 294 8.77 12.63 -5.43
CA ILE A 294 8.35 12.18 -6.76
C ILE A 294 6.82 12.11 -6.84
N MET A 295 6.20 11.43 -5.87
CA MET A 295 4.74 11.27 -5.82
C MET A 295 4.03 12.61 -5.75
N TYR A 296 4.46 13.51 -4.87
CA TYR A 296 3.87 14.84 -4.75
C TYR A 296 3.96 15.60 -6.08
N ASN A 297 5.16 15.71 -6.66
CA ASN A 297 5.36 16.48 -7.89
C ASN A 297 4.51 15.95 -9.04
N GLU A 298 4.54 14.64 -9.25
CA GLU A 298 3.80 14.02 -10.36
C GLU A 298 2.29 14.04 -10.11
N LEU A 299 1.82 13.79 -8.88
CA LEU A 299 0.39 13.93 -8.56
C LEU A 299 -0.08 15.36 -8.71
N HIS A 300 0.71 16.34 -8.28
CA HIS A 300 0.37 17.75 -8.42
C HIS A 300 0.25 18.14 -9.90
N LEU A 301 1.21 17.72 -10.74
CA LEU A 301 1.15 17.91 -12.19
C LEU A 301 -0.01 17.17 -12.86
N PHE A 302 -0.41 16.02 -12.31
CA PHE A 302 -1.54 15.23 -12.79
C PHE A 302 -2.90 15.82 -12.39
N GLY A 303 -2.94 16.84 -11.53
CA GLY A 303 -4.18 17.48 -11.05
C GLY A 303 -4.68 16.94 -9.70
N GLY A 304 -3.85 16.25 -8.94
CA GLY A 304 -4.16 15.73 -7.61
C GLY A 304 -5.28 14.70 -7.63
N ALA A 305 -6.17 14.76 -6.62
CA ALA A 305 -7.30 13.84 -6.52
C ALA A 305 -8.26 13.95 -7.72
N GLU A 306 -8.58 15.18 -8.15
CA GLU A 306 -9.43 15.40 -9.33
C GLU A 306 -8.81 14.84 -10.61
N GLY A 307 -7.49 14.93 -10.75
CA GLY A 307 -6.73 14.31 -11.83
C GLY A 307 -6.92 12.80 -11.90
N ILE A 308 -6.74 12.11 -10.77
CA ILE A 308 -6.93 10.65 -10.67
C ILE A 308 -8.37 10.27 -10.99
N ASP A 309 -9.33 11.03 -10.51
CA ASP A 309 -10.75 10.70 -10.63
C ASP A 309 -11.27 10.90 -12.07
N ASN A 310 -10.77 11.92 -12.76
CA ASN A 310 -11.19 12.26 -14.12
C ASN A 310 -10.35 11.59 -15.23
N SER A 311 -9.21 10.97 -14.91
CA SER A 311 -8.36 10.39 -15.95
C SER A 311 -9.00 9.16 -16.61
N ASP A 312 -8.83 9.04 -17.93
CA ASP A 312 -9.09 7.77 -18.62
C ASP A 312 -7.97 6.76 -18.35
N ASP A 313 -8.11 5.54 -18.88
CA ASP A 313 -7.14 4.47 -18.65
C ASP A 313 -5.81 4.69 -19.37
N GLY A 314 -5.83 5.29 -20.55
CA GLY A 314 -4.59 5.61 -21.27
C GLY A 314 -3.76 6.62 -20.48
N GLN A 315 -4.39 7.70 -20.02
CA GLN A 315 -3.78 8.72 -19.18
C GLN A 315 -3.28 8.12 -17.85
N TRP A 316 -4.05 7.22 -17.26
CA TRP A 316 -3.68 6.55 -16.02
C TRP A 316 -2.44 5.65 -16.18
N GLU A 317 -2.39 4.84 -17.24
CA GLU A 317 -1.23 3.99 -17.52
C GLU A 317 0.02 4.83 -17.82
N GLU A 318 -0.10 5.88 -18.64
CA GLU A 318 1.02 6.79 -18.92
C GLU A 318 1.57 7.46 -17.65
N PHE A 319 0.66 7.87 -16.75
CA PHE A 319 1.01 8.43 -15.45
C PHE A 319 1.76 7.41 -14.58
N LYS A 320 1.23 6.19 -14.44
CA LYS A 320 1.88 5.12 -13.68
C LYS A 320 3.25 4.77 -14.24
N GLU A 321 3.39 4.61 -15.55
CA GLU A 321 4.68 4.31 -16.18
C GLU A 321 5.74 5.38 -15.87
N ARG A 322 5.33 6.65 -15.85
CA ARG A 322 6.23 7.75 -15.49
C ARG A 322 6.66 7.66 -14.03
N ILE A 323 5.72 7.47 -13.10
CA ILE A 323 6.00 7.26 -11.68
C ILE A 323 6.97 6.07 -11.50
N ILE A 324 6.72 4.96 -12.18
CA ILE A 324 7.58 3.77 -12.14
C ILE A 324 9.01 4.12 -12.51
N ARG A 325 9.21 4.78 -13.68
CA ARG A 325 10.55 5.15 -14.14
C ARG A 325 11.27 6.07 -13.15
N LEU A 326 10.58 7.08 -12.63
CA LEU A 326 11.17 8.05 -11.70
C LEU A 326 11.56 7.40 -10.37
N LEU A 327 10.65 6.62 -9.78
CA LEU A 327 10.90 5.92 -8.51
C LEU A 327 12.03 4.90 -8.66
N MET A 328 12.01 4.09 -9.73
CA MET A 328 13.09 3.11 -9.97
C MET A 328 14.44 3.79 -10.09
N ASN A 329 14.53 4.88 -10.85
CA ASN A 329 15.80 5.61 -11.02
C ASN A 329 16.28 6.21 -9.69
N ALA A 330 15.40 6.85 -8.93
CA ALA A 330 15.76 7.46 -7.65
C ALA A 330 16.17 6.40 -6.61
N HIS A 331 15.40 5.33 -6.47
CA HIS A 331 15.70 4.25 -5.52
C HIS A 331 16.96 3.49 -5.90
N ARG A 332 17.22 3.29 -7.19
CA ARG A 332 18.48 2.73 -7.67
C ARG A 332 19.67 3.63 -7.35
N GLY A 333 19.55 4.94 -7.56
CA GLY A 333 20.58 5.91 -7.19
C GLY A 333 20.90 5.87 -5.69
N ILE A 334 19.85 5.89 -4.86
CA ILE A 334 19.97 5.73 -3.41
C ILE A 334 20.64 4.41 -3.04
N ARG A 335 20.22 3.30 -3.66
CA ARG A 335 20.84 1.98 -3.45
C ARG A 335 22.32 2.00 -3.78
N THR A 336 22.71 2.46 -4.98
CA THR A 336 24.11 2.51 -5.42
C THR A 336 24.98 3.30 -4.44
N GLU A 337 24.46 4.39 -3.88
CA GLU A 337 25.19 5.18 -2.88
C GLU A 337 25.27 4.50 -1.52
N ILE A 338 24.21 3.86 -1.06
CA ILE A 338 24.24 3.05 0.16
C ILE A 338 25.27 1.93 0.02
N ASP A 339 25.29 1.24 -1.11
CA ASP A 339 26.23 0.17 -1.41
C ASP A 339 27.67 0.70 -1.45
N LEU A 340 27.89 1.89 -2.04
CA LEU A 340 29.19 2.56 -2.01
C LEU A 340 29.61 2.90 -0.57
N ILE A 341 28.73 3.47 0.25
CA ILE A 341 29.04 3.83 1.64
C ILE A 341 29.44 2.57 2.44
N ASN A 342 28.70 1.48 2.26
CA ASN A 342 28.92 0.24 3.00
C ASN A 342 30.17 -0.53 2.56
N THR A 343 30.76 -0.21 1.41
CA THR A 343 31.94 -0.91 0.85
C THR A 343 33.25 -0.19 1.10
N ILE A 344 33.23 0.97 1.78
CA ILE A 344 34.47 1.68 2.13
C ILE A 344 35.13 1.00 3.32
N ASP A 345 36.16 0.22 3.04
CA ASP A 345 36.95 -0.48 4.06
C ASP A 345 37.57 0.49 5.08
N GLY A 346 37.49 0.12 6.36
CA GLY A 346 38.11 0.86 7.46
C GLY A 346 37.42 2.17 7.84
N LEU A 347 36.23 2.46 7.30
CA LEU A 347 35.46 3.62 7.73
C LEU A 347 34.93 3.41 9.15
N GLN A 348 35.08 4.42 10.00
CA GLN A 348 34.43 4.42 11.31
C GLN A 348 32.92 4.56 11.16
N GLN A 349 32.16 3.87 12.01
CA GLN A 349 30.69 3.85 11.99
C GLN A 349 30.07 5.27 12.01
N ASP A 350 30.67 6.22 12.72
CA ASP A 350 30.17 7.60 12.76
C ASP A 350 30.26 8.30 11.41
N LYS A 351 31.30 8.01 10.61
CA LYS A 351 31.43 8.53 9.25
C LYS A 351 30.39 7.91 8.31
N ILE A 352 30.09 6.62 8.48
CA ILE A 352 29.01 5.93 7.75
C ILE A 352 27.67 6.63 8.03
N HIS A 353 27.37 6.88 9.31
CA HIS A 353 26.17 7.60 9.71
C HIS A 353 26.13 9.02 9.14
N GLU A 354 27.26 9.74 9.12
CA GLU A 354 27.35 11.09 8.55
C GLU A 354 27.03 11.08 7.04
N MET A 355 27.60 10.15 6.29
CA MET A 355 27.35 10.01 4.86
C MET A 355 25.88 9.66 4.57
N LYS A 356 25.28 8.76 5.34
CA LYS A 356 23.85 8.42 5.21
C LYS A 356 22.93 9.57 5.60
N ARG A 357 23.30 10.38 6.61
CA ARG A 357 22.56 11.62 6.92
C ARG A 357 22.64 12.63 5.77
N LYS A 358 23.79 12.78 5.13
CA LYS A 358 23.93 13.64 3.93
C LYS A 358 23.04 13.15 2.79
N LEU A 359 22.95 11.84 2.58
CA LEU A 359 22.01 11.23 1.63
C LEU A 359 20.55 11.59 1.97
N VAL A 360 20.13 11.41 3.23
CA VAL A 360 18.78 11.80 3.70
C VAL A 360 18.49 13.29 3.51
N VAL A 361 19.48 14.16 3.74
CA VAL A 361 19.35 15.62 3.56
C VAL A 361 19.23 15.99 2.08
N ARG A 362 19.96 15.32 1.19
CA ARG A 362 19.85 15.54 -0.25
C ARG A 362 18.45 15.24 -0.77
N GLU A 363 17.82 14.19 -0.25
CA GLU A 363 16.45 13.83 -0.62
C GLU A 363 15.40 14.74 0.03
N ASN A 364 15.77 15.78 0.78
CA ASN A 364 14.80 16.81 1.16
C ASN A 364 14.26 17.52 -0.08
N GLY A 365 12.95 17.71 -0.12
CA GLY A 365 12.29 18.47 -1.15
C GLY A 365 10.92 18.95 -0.69
N GLU A 366 10.35 19.87 -1.46
CA GLU A 366 9.03 20.45 -1.17
C GLU A 366 7.97 19.35 -1.01
N GLY A 367 7.99 18.32 -1.85
CA GLY A 367 6.97 17.27 -1.79
C GLY A 367 6.94 16.50 -0.48
N TYR A 368 8.11 16.14 0.06
CA TYR A 368 8.22 15.54 1.39
C TYR A 368 7.71 16.51 2.47
N GLU A 369 8.15 17.77 2.46
CA GLU A 369 7.72 18.77 3.46
C GLU A 369 6.20 18.96 3.45
N ARG A 370 5.59 19.03 2.27
CA ARG A 370 4.14 19.16 2.09
C ARG A 370 3.40 17.93 2.60
N MET A 371 3.86 16.73 2.28
CA MET A 371 3.23 15.49 2.75
C MET A 371 3.36 15.30 4.26
N VAL A 372 4.49 15.72 4.87
CA VAL A 372 4.63 15.75 6.33
C VAL A 372 3.65 16.73 6.95
N ALA A 373 3.55 17.95 6.43
CA ALA A 373 2.63 18.96 6.95
C ALA A 373 1.17 18.47 6.92
N LEU A 374 0.76 17.82 5.83
CA LEU A 374 -0.58 17.23 5.72
C LEU A 374 -0.84 16.12 6.74
N LEU A 375 0.16 15.29 7.02
CA LEU A 375 0.04 14.25 8.05
C LEU A 375 -0.07 14.86 9.45
N ASP A 376 0.68 15.92 9.72
CA ASP A 376 0.62 16.64 10.99
C ASP A 376 -0.77 17.32 11.15
N ASP A 377 -1.35 17.86 10.07
CA ASP A 377 -2.68 18.50 10.09
C ASP A 377 -3.85 17.51 10.25
N ILE A 378 -3.72 16.27 9.74
CA ILE A 378 -4.77 15.24 9.81
C ILE A 378 -4.82 14.56 11.19
N GLY A 379 -3.74 14.59 11.97
CA GLY A 379 -3.59 13.69 13.11
C GLY A 379 -2.54 14.05 14.18
N MET A 380 -2.20 15.32 14.36
CA MET A 380 -1.70 15.83 15.65
C MET A 380 -2.80 16.40 16.53
#